data_AF-N4WQL0-F1
#
_entry.id   AF-N4WQL0-F1
#
_cell.length_a   1.000
_cell.length_b   1.000
_cell.length_c   1.000
_cell.angle_alpha   90.00
_cell.angle_beta   90.00
_cell.angle_gamma   90.00
#
_symmetry.space_group_name_H-M   'P 1'
#
loop_
_entity.id
_entity.type
_entity.pdbx_description
1 polymer ?
#
loop_
_entity_poly.entity_id
_entity_poly.type
_entity_poly.pdbx_seq_one_letter_code
_entity_poly.pdbx_strand_id
1 'polypeptide(L)'
;MKQLLKFSLLSLLVIILVSGCNTSNGKEDIFKYKDSFVGDNSAVGNIVRQLQGAEHFQDFELKTKDKPYGVILNYDWLNSEQKYKEAAIHNATFIFALVQNVDWITFNFDDQEYKITKENLQDWYGEDLSGLSEDELHSLTQRYLDAEDKINQLFD
;
A
#
# COMPACT_ATOMS: atom_id res chain seq x y z
N MET A 1 44.11 29.83 46.80
CA MET A 1 43.71 28.47 47.22
C MET A 1 42.90 27.88 46.07
N LYS A 2 43.53 27.25 45.07
CA LYS A 2 43.49 25.79 44.85
C LYS A 2 42.33 25.12 45.59
N GLN A 3 41.36 24.57 44.85
CA GLN A 3 41.28 23.12 44.61
C GLN A 3 40.56 22.83 43.28
N LEU A 4 41.32 22.27 42.34
CA LEU A 4 40.83 21.41 41.28
C LEU A 4 40.44 20.07 41.90
N LEU A 5 39.27 19.52 41.59
CA LEU A 5 38.92 18.10 41.72
C LEU A 5 37.50 17.92 41.15
N LYS A 6 37.11 16.99 40.30
CA LYS A 6 37.72 15.94 39.47
C LYS A 6 36.60 15.52 38.51
N PHE A 7 36.96 15.07 37.31
CA PHE A 7 36.08 14.37 36.38
C PHE A 7 35.17 13.35 37.09
N SER A 8 33.88 13.32 36.72
CA SER A 8 33.14 12.06 36.66
C SER A 8 32.24 12.11 35.43
N LEU A 9 32.85 11.80 34.28
CA LEU A 9 32.18 11.22 33.14
C LEU A 9 31.61 9.86 33.58
N LEU A 10 30.37 9.80 34.05
CA LEU A 10 29.60 8.55 34.04
C LEU A 10 28.11 8.79 34.34
N SER A 11 27.34 9.07 33.30
CA SER A 11 25.97 8.54 33.24
C SER A 11 25.57 8.38 31.77
N LEU A 12 26.39 7.62 31.06
CA LEU A 12 26.03 6.98 29.80
C LEU A 12 25.39 5.64 30.16
N LEU A 13 24.08 5.61 30.37
CA LEU A 13 23.33 4.35 30.42
C LEU A 13 21.83 4.61 30.18
N VAL A 14 21.51 5.23 29.06
CA VAL A 14 20.20 5.03 28.44
C VAL A 14 20.38 3.88 27.46
N ILE A 15 20.32 2.66 27.99
CA ILE A 15 20.20 1.46 27.17
C ILE A 15 18.75 1.45 26.65
N ILE A 16 18.54 2.03 25.48
CA ILE A 16 17.32 1.80 24.69
C ILE A 16 17.49 0.42 24.06
N LEU A 17 17.20 -0.64 24.83
CA LEU A 17 16.89 -1.95 24.25
C LEU A 17 15.40 -1.97 23.92
N VAL A 18 15.02 -1.27 22.87
CA VAL A 18 13.81 -1.65 22.15
C VAL A 18 14.24 -2.72 21.16
N SER A 19 14.29 -3.95 21.64
CA SER A 19 14.39 -5.14 20.80
C SER A 19 13.05 -5.34 20.08
N GLY A 20 12.81 -4.56 19.04
CA GLY A 20 11.70 -4.77 18.11
C GLY A 20 12.09 -5.73 16.99
N CYS A 21 12.51 -6.95 17.31
CA CYS A 21 12.58 -8.02 16.33
C CYS A 21 11.36 -8.93 16.53
N ASN A 22 10.26 -8.61 15.87
CA ASN A 22 9.24 -9.60 15.58
C ASN A 22 9.45 -10.07 14.14
N THR A 23 10.36 -11.01 13.94
CA THR A 23 10.42 -11.78 12.69
C THR A 23 9.31 -12.82 12.74
N SER A 24 8.07 -12.40 12.51
CA SER A 24 7.04 -13.34 12.09
C SER A 24 7.31 -13.68 10.63
N ASN A 25 7.85 -14.87 10.38
CA ASN A 25 7.91 -15.46 9.03
C ASN A 25 6.50 -15.90 8.53
N GLY A 26 5.44 -15.26 9.02
CA GLY A 26 4.09 -15.34 8.47
C GLY A 26 3.81 -14.02 7.78
N LYS A 27 3.21 -14.06 6.58
CA LYS A 27 2.62 -12.87 5.99
C LYS A 27 1.74 -12.24 7.07
N GLU A 28 2.07 -11.01 7.46
CA GLU A 28 1.20 -10.29 8.39
C GLU A 28 -0.18 -10.18 7.74
N ASP A 29 -1.23 -10.31 8.54
CA ASP A 29 -2.60 -10.10 8.08
C ASP A 29 -2.74 -8.66 7.55
N ILE A 30 -3.00 -8.50 6.25
CA ILE A 30 -3.12 -7.20 5.59
C ILE A 30 -4.39 -6.45 6.05
N PHE A 31 -5.43 -7.18 6.48
CA PHE A 31 -6.70 -6.62 6.96
C PHE A 31 -6.59 -5.98 8.34
N LYS A 32 -5.47 -6.16 9.06
CA LYS A 32 -5.20 -5.37 10.27
C LYS A 32 -5.12 -3.85 10.00
N TYR A 33 -4.93 -3.45 8.74
CA TYR A 33 -4.92 -2.07 8.29
C TYR A 33 -6.27 -1.60 7.75
N LYS A 34 -7.34 -2.40 7.85
CA LYS A 34 -8.69 -1.96 7.48
C LYS A 34 -9.04 -0.68 8.24
N ASP A 35 -9.84 0.18 7.59
CA ASP A 35 -10.28 1.47 8.11
C ASP A 35 -9.17 2.52 8.27
N SER A 36 -8.02 2.32 7.63
CA SER A 36 -6.93 3.30 7.59
C SER A 36 -7.31 4.54 6.76
N PHE A 37 -6.53 5.61 6.93
CA PHE A 37 -6.66 6.83 6.13
C PHE A 37 -5.41 7.05 5.28
N VAL A 38 -5.55 7.70 4.13
CA VAL A 38 -4.46 7.98 3.20
C VAL A 38 -3.32 8.80 3.83
N GLY A 39 -3.58 9.52 4.93
CA GLY A 39 -2.55 10.24 5.69
C GLY A 39 -1.69 9.35 6.60
N ASP A 40 -2.10 8.11 6.86
CA ASP A 40 -1.32 7.14 7.62
C ASP A 40 -0.28 6.47 6.71
N ASN A 41 0.89 7.10 6.61
CA ASN A 41 1.98 6.58 5.79
C ASN A 41 2.47 5.20 6.26
N SER A 42 2.30 4.86 7.53
CA SER A 42 2.73 3.59 8.08
C SER A 42 1.76 2.49 7.65
N ALA A 43 0.46 2.73 7.73
CA ALA A 43 -0.55 1.80 7.22
C ALA A 43 -0.43 1.62 5.71
N VAL A 44 -0.41 2.72 4.92
CA VAL A 44 -0.30 2.65 3.45
C VAL A 44 0.97 1.93 3.02
N GLY A 45 2.11 2.25 3.63
CA GLY A 45 3.39 1.62 3.31
C GLY A 45 3.40 0.11 3.62
N ASN A 46 2.75 -0.32 4.70
CA ASN A 46 2.66 -1.74 5.03
C ASN A 46 1.68 -2.49 4.14
N ILE A 47 0.54 -1.89 3.77
CA ILE A 47 -0.41 -2.47 2.80
C ILE A 47 0.34 -2.75 1.49
N VAL A 48 0.99 -1.74 0.91
CA VAL A 48 1.64 -1.86 -0.41
C VAL A 48 2.74 -2.93 -0.42
N ARG A 49 3.50 -3.08 0.68
CA ARG A 49 4.57 -4.09 0.79
C ARG A 49 4.06 -5.54 0.88
N GLN A 50 2.76 -5.76 0.98
CA GLN A 50 2.14 -7.09 1.02
C GLN A 50 1.40 -7.44 -0.27
N LEU A 51 1.26 -6.49 -1.19
CA LEU A 51 0.51 -6.62 -2.43
C LEU A 51 1.39 -7.10 -3.60
N GLN A 52 0.76 -7.33 -4.76
CA GLN A 52 1.45 -7.85 -5.95
C GLN A 52 2.54 -6.87 -6.44
N GLY A 53 3.73 -7.38 -6.72
CA GLY A 53 4.88 -6.58 -7.17
C GLY A 53 5.61 -5.85 -6.03
N ALA A 54 5.35 -6.18 -4.77
CA ALA A 54 6.01 -5.57 -3.61
C ALA A 54 7.55 -5.71 -3.62
N GLU A 55 8.09 -6.75 -4.25
CA GLU A 55 9.52 -6.96 -4.46
C GLU A 55 10.16 -5.93 -5.40
N HIS A 56 9.35 -5.27 -6.22
CA HIS A 56 9.75 -4.22 -7.15
C HIS A 56 9.37 -2.80 -6.67
N PHE A 57 8.69 -2.70 -5.53
CA PHE A 57 8.21 -1.44 -4.99
C PHE A 57 9.38 -0.55 -4.53
N GLN A 58 9.42 0.68 -5.03
CA GLN A 58 10.46 1.67 -4.69
C GLN A 58 9.99 2.59 -3.58
N ASP A 59 8.96 3.39 -3.87
CA ASP A 59 8.40 4.37 -2.95
C ASP A 59 6.95 4.73 -3.31
N PHE A 60 6.36 5.60 -2.49
CA PHE A 60 5.02 6.11 -2.69
C PHE A 60 4.89 7.57 -2.27
N GLU A 61 3.93 8.25 -2.87
CA GLU A 61 3.54 9.61 -2.50
C GLU A 61 2.09 9.64 -2.04
N LEU A 62 1.84 10.36 -0.96
CA LEU A 62 0.50 10.61 -0.43
C LEU A 62 0.03 12.00 -0.85
N LYS A 63 -1.05 12.08 -1.62
CA LYS A 63 -1.69 13.34 -2.00
C LYS A 63 -2.81 13.65 -1.01
N THR A 64 -2.45 14.21 0.13
CA THR A 64 -3.34 14.45 1.28
C THR A 64 -3.71 15.92 1.51
N LYS A 65 -3.15 16.83 0.70
CA LYS A 65 -3.30 18.28 0.90
C LYS A 65 -4.71 18.76 0.60
N ASP A 66 -5.24 18.39 -0.56
CA ASP A 66 -6.54 18.82 -1.08
C ASP A 66 -7.27 17.60 -1.65
N LYS A 67 -8.59 17.59 -1.56
CA LYS A 67 -9.42 16.53 -2.16
C LYS A 67 -9.50 16.71 -3.69
N PRO A 68 -9.68 15.61 -4.46
CA PRO A 68 -9.73 14.21 -4.03
C PRO A 68 -8.35 13.67 -3.61
N TYR A 69 -8.31 12.92 -2.51
CA TYR A 69 -7.06 12.37 -1.97
C TYR A 69 -6.59 11.17 -2.78
N GLY A 70 -5.27 10.97 -2.85
CA GLY A 70 -4.74 9.85 -3.62
C GLY A 70 -3.36 9.38 -3.23
N VAL A 71 -2.94 8.31 -3.88
CA VAL A 71 -1.64 7.68 -3.71
C VAL A 71 -0.98 7.50 -5.06
N ILE A 72 0.31 7.82 -5.16
CA ILE A 72 1.15 7.42 -6.30
C ILE A 72 2.08 6.31 -5.80
N LEU A 73 2.14 5.19 -6.52
CA LEU A 73 2.97 4.04 -6.21
C LEU A 73 4.00 3.85 -7.33
N ASN A 74 5.27 3.85 -6.98
CA ASN A 74 6.37 3.75 -7.95
C ASN A 74 7.05 2.39 -7.86
N TYR A 75 7.22 1.74 -9.00
CA TYR A 75 7.80 0.40 -9.12
C TYR A 75 8.96 0.38 -10.13
N ASP A 76 10.03 -0.32 -9.78
CA ASP A 76 11.10 -0.72 -10.70
C ASP A 76 10.80 -2.15 -11.17
N TRP A 77 9.80 -2.26 -12.05
CA TRP A 77 9.28 -3.54 -12.51
C TRP A 77 9.16 -3.56 -14.03
N LEU A 78 10.03 -4.31 -14.69
CA LEU A 78 9.95 -4.62 -16.12
C LEU A 78 9.12 -5.89 -16.34
N ASN A 79 7.94 -5.75 -16.94
CA ASN A 79 7.00 -6.83 -17.19
C ASN A 79 6.10 -6.53 -18.40
N SER A 80 5.20 -7.46 -18.73
CA SER A 80 4.19 -7.23 -19.77
C SER A 80 3.10 -6.26 -19.30
N GLU A 81 2.52 -5.52 -20.24
CA GLU A 81 1.37 -4.62 -20.01
C GLU A 81 0.22 -5.33 -19.29
N GLN A 82 -0.07 -6.57 -19.68
CA GLN A 82 -1.10 -7.40 -19.05
C GLN A 82 -0.82 -7.61 -17.55
N LYS A 83 0.43 -7.88 -17.17
CA LYS A 83 0.83 -8.06 -15.76
C LYS A 83 0.72 -6.77 -14.96
N TYR A 84 1.00 -5.63 -15.58
CA TYR A 84 0.80 -4.32 -14.96
C TYR A 84 -0.68 -4.04 -14.69
N LYS A 85 -1.55 -4.28 -15.67
CA LYS A 85 -3.00 -4.13 -15.54
C LYS A 85 -3.57 -5.03 -14.44
N GLU A 86 -3.20 -6.32 -14.45
CA GLU A 86 -3.58 -7.28 -13.39
C GLU A 86 -3.16 -6.79 -12.00
N ALA A 87 -1.91 -6.36 -11.85
CA ALA A 87 -1.38 -5.86 -10.57
C ALA A 87 -2.06 -4.56 -10.13
N ALA A 88 -2.29 -3.62 -11.06
CA ALA A 88 -2.99 -2.37 -10.77
C ALA A 88 -4.42 -2.64 -10.27
N ILE A 89 -5.18 -3.50 -10.94
CA ILE A 89 -6.54 -3.89 -10.54
C ILE A 89 -6.53 -4.55 -9.15
N HIS A 90 -5.67 -5.58 -8.98
CA HIS A 90 -5.58 -6.30 -7.72
C HIS A 90 -5.22 -5.35 -6.57
N ASN A 91 -4.16 -4.57 -6.74
CA ASN A 91 -3.65 -3.72 -5.68
C ASN A 91 -4.63 -2.57 -5.37
N ALA A 92 -5.27 -1.99 -6.39
CA ALA A 92 -6.29 -0.97 -6.18
C ALA A 92 -7.49 -1.51 -5.40
N THR A 93 -7.93 -2.73 -5.71
CA THR A 93 -9.03 -3.40 -4.99
C THR A 93 -8.76 -3.45 -3.49
N PHE A 94 -7.57 -3.90 -3.09
CA PHE A 94 -7.19 -3.99 -1.69
C PHE A 94 -7.01 -2.61 -1.05
N ILE A 95 -6.32 -1.68 -1.72
CA ILE A 95 -6.08 -0.35 -1.15
C ILE A 95 -7.40 0.40 -0.94
N PHE A 96 -8.34 0.36 -1.90
CA PHE A 96 -9.64 1.02 -1.75
C PHE A 96 -10.53 0.40 -0.67
N ALA A 97 -10.39 -0.91 -0.42
CA ALA A 97 -11.10 -1.61 0.65
C ALA A 97 -10.52 -1.31 2.05
N LEU A 98 -9.20 -1.10 2.15
CA LEU A 98 -8.50 -0.92 3.43
C LEU A 98 -8.31 0.55 3.83
N VAL A 99 -8.20 1.46 2.85
CA VAL A 99 -7.97 2.89 3.07
C VAL A 99 -9.23 3.67 2.72
N GLN A 100 -9.93 4.18 3.74
CA GLN A 100 -11.31 4.68 3.61
C GLN A 100 -11.43 5.85 2.62
N ASN A 101 -10.53 6.81 2.74
CA ASN A 101 -10.63 8.12 2.10
C ASN A 101 -9.69 8.30 0.90
N VAL A 102 -9.12 7.22 0.36
CA VAL A 102 -8.36 7.30 -0.89
C VAL A 102 -9.33 7.27 -2.07
N ASP A 103 -9.30 8.32 -2.88
CA ASP A 103 -10.24 8.50 -4.00
C ASP A 103 -9.65 7.99 -5.32
N TRP A 104 -8.32 8.03 -5.45
CA TRP A 104 -7.60 7.56 -6.64
C TRP A 104 -6.21 7.04 -6.33
N ILE A 105 -5.71 6.14 -7.17
CA ILE A 105 -4.36 5.56 -7.09
C ILE A 105 -3.74 5.63 -8.48
N THR A 106 -2.49 6.08 -8.55
CA THR A 106 -1.66 5.98 -9.77
C THR A 106 -0.56 4.96 -9.54
N PHE A 107 -0.44 3.99 -10.44
CA PHE A 107 0.63 3.01 -10.48
C PHE A 107 1.60 3.39 -11.59
N ASN A 108 2.82 3.74 -11.22
CA ASN A 108 3.92 3.99 -12.13
C ASN A 108 4.77 2.72 -12.20
N PHE A 109 4.55 1.92 -13.23
CA PHE A 109 5.47 0.87 -13.65
C PHE A 109 6.47 1.47 -14.64
N ASP A 110 7.63 0.82 -14.84
CA ASP A 110 8.81 1.41 -15.50
C ASP A 110 8.49 2.30 -16.71
N ASP A 111 7.74 1.79 -17.69
CA ASP A 111 7.34 2.51 -18.90
C ASP A 111 5.83 2.80 -19.02
N GLN A 112 5.02 2.46 -18.01
CA GLN A 112 3.55 2.54 -18.08
C GLN A 112 2.94 3.15 -16.81
N GLU A 113 1.98 4.06 -17.00
CA GLU A 113 1.19 4.66 -15.92
C GLU A 113 -0.26 4.17 -15.99
N TYR A 114 -0.79 3.69 -14.86
CA TYR A 114 -2.21 3.35 -14.71
C TYR A 114 -2.83 4.12 -13.56
N LYS A 115 -3.86 4.91 -13.86
CA LYS A 115 -4.64 5.61 -12.84
C LYS A 115 -6.02 4.98 -12.69
N ILE A 116 -6.37 4.61 -11.47
CA ILE A 116 -7.67 4.03 -11.12
C ILE A 116 -8.33 4.91 -10.06
N THR A 117 -9.60 5.23 -10.24
CA THR A 117 -10.42 5.88 -9.21
C THR A 117 -11.26 4.84 -8.46
N LYS A 118 -11.58 5.11 -7.20
CA LYS A 118 -12.42 4.23 -6.38
C LYS A 118 -13.79 4.03 -7.02
N GLU A 119 -14.37 5.12 -7.52
CA GLU A 119 -15.66 5.13 -8.23
C GLU A 119 -15.64 4.21 -9.45
N ASN A 120 -14.69 4.41 -10.37
CA ASN A 120 -14.62 3.60 -11.60
C ASN A 120 -14.40 2.11 -11.29
N LEU A 121 -13.56 1.78 -10.31
CA LEU A 121 -13.31 0.38 -9.97
C LEU A 121 -14.54 -0.29 -9.35
N GLN A 122 -15.25 0.41 -8.45
CA GLN A 122 -16.48 -0.10 -7.85
C GLN A 122 -17.60 -0.25 -8.89
N ASP A 123 -17.74 0.69 -9.81
CA ASP A 123 -18.70 0.62 -10.91
C ASP A 123 -18.39 -0.54 -11.86
N TRP A 124 -17.11 -0.74 -12.17
CA TRP A 124 -16.65 -1.86 -13.00
C TRP A 124 -16.92 -3.21 -12.33
N TYR A 125 -16.75 -3.32 -11.01
CA TYR A 125 -17.12 -4.52 -10.27
C TYR A 125 -18.64 -4.68 -10.09
N GLY A 126 -19.37 -3.56 -10.01
CA GLY A 126 -20.76 -3.51 -9.56
C GLY A 126 -20.90 -3.77 -8.05
N GLU A 127 -19.88 -3.47 -7.24
CA GLU A 127 -19.79 -3.83 -5.82
C GLU A 127 -19.06 -2.74 -5.01
N ASP A 128 -19.50 -2.50 -3.76
CA ASP A 128 -18.78 -1.63 -2.82
C ASP A 128 -17.69 -2.43 -2.11
N LEU A 129 -16.43 -1.99 -2.25
CA LEU A 129 -15.28 -2.71 -1.72
C LEU A 129 -15.10 -2.55 -0.20
N SER A 130 -15.66 -1.50 0.40
CA SER A 130 -15.40 -1.14 1.81
C SER A 130 -15.93 -2.19 2.81
N GLY A 131 -16.98 -2.92 2.43
CA GLY A 131 -17.62 -3.94 3.26
C GLY A 131 -17.03 -5.35 3.14
N LEU A 132 -16.18 -5.60 2.15
CA LEU A 132 -15.71 -6.95 1.83
C LEU A 132 -14.59 -7.41 2.77
N SER A 133 -14.56 -8.73 3.01
CA SER A 133 -13.47 -9.47 3.65
C SER A 133 -12.34 -9.80 2.68
N GLU A 134 -11.20 -10.27 3.21
CA GLU A 134 -10.03 -10.63 2.39
C GLU A 134 -10.35 -11.69 1.33
N ASP A 135 -11.05 -12.75 1.74
CA ASP A 135 -11.44 -13.85 0.85
C ASP A 135 -12.43 -13.37 -0.23
N GLU A 136 -13.32 -12.44 0.11
CA GLU A 136 -14.26 -11.84 -0.84
C GLU A 136 -13.54 -10.96 -1.86
N LEU A 137 -12.56 -10.14 -1.43
CA LEU A 137 -11.73 -9.33 -2.34
C LEU A 137 -10.93 -10.22 -3.28
N HIS A 138 -10.29 -11.28 -2.78
CA HIS A 138 -9.56 -12.23 -3.62
C HIS A 138 -10.49 -12.91 -4.63
N SER A 139 -11.65 -13.39 -4.18
CA SER A 139 -12.63 -14.07 -5.04
C SER A 139 -13.23 -13.15 -6.09
N LEU A 140 -13.51 -11.89 -5.73
CA LEU A 140 -14.02 -10.87 -6.66
C LEU A 140 -12.97 -10.53 -7.71
N THR A 141 -11.75 -10.22 -7.27
CA THR A 141 -10.64 -9.82 -8.15
C THR A 141 -10.32 -10.95 -9.13
N GLN A 142 -10.12 -12.18 -8.64
CA GLN A 142 -9.77 -13.31 -9.50
C GLN A 142 -10.82 -13.57 -10.59
N ARG A 143 -12.10 -13.48 -10.25
CA ARG A 143 -13.22 -13.66 -11.20
C ARG A 143 -13.18 -12.67 -12.36
N TYR A 144 -12.73 -11.45 -12.11
CA TYR A 144 -12.61 -10.42 -13.14
C TYR A 144 -11.30 -10.53 -13.93
N LEU A 145 -10.20 -10.94 -13.28
CA LEU A 145 -8.92 -11.16 -13.96
C LEU A 145 -8.93 -12.39 -14.88
N ASP A 146 -9.68 -13.44 -14.55
CA ASP A 146 -9.83 -14.64 -15.41
C ASP A 146 -10.62 -14.36 -16.69
N ALA A 147 -11.34 -13.24 -16.76
CA ALA A 147 -12.08 -12.80 -17.93
C ALA A 147 -11.28 -11.72 -18.66
N GLU A 148 -10.35 -12.12 -19.52
CA GLU A 148 -9.40 -11.23 -20.22
C GLU A 148 -10.07 -10.02 -20.89
N ASP A 149 -11.26 -10.20 -21.48
CA ASP A 149 -12.08 -9.14 -22.09
C ASP A 149 -12.46 -8.02 -21.12
N LYS A 150 -12.47 -8.26 -19.81
CA LYS A 150 -12.87 -7.28 -18.79
C LYS A 150 -11.73 -6.37 -18.36
N ILE A 151 -10.49 -6.85 -18.38
CA ILE A 151 -9.33 -6.10 -17.88
C ILE A 151 -9.16 -4.80 -18.67
N ASN A 152 -9.29 -4.87 -20.00
CA ASN A 152 -9.14 -3.69 -20.85
C ASN A 152 -10.28 -2.68 -20.67
N GLN A 153 -11.49 -3.11 -20.33
CA GLN A 153 -12.65 -2.22 -20.13
C GLN A 153 -12.47 -1.21 -19.00
N LEU A 154 -11.60 -1.50 -18.02
CA LEU A 154 -11.32 -0.55 -16.94
C LEU A 154 -10.38 0.59 -17.38
N PHE A 155 -9.55 0.33 -18.39
CA PHE A 155 -8.48 1.22 -18.83
C PHE A 155 -8.73 1.88 -20.19
N ASP A 156 -9.79 1.47 -20.91
CA ASP A 156 -10.28 2.07 -22.16
C ASP A 156 -11.23 3.27 -21.89
#